data_AF-A0A945FAT7-F1
#
_entry.id   AF-A0A945FAT7-F1
#
_cell.length_a   1.000
_cell.length_b   1.000
_cell.length_c   1.000
_cell.angle_alpha   90.00
_cell.angle_beta   90.00
_cell.angle_gamma   90.00
#
_symmetry.space_group_name_H-M   'P 1'
#
loop_
_entity.id
_entity.type
_entity.pdbx_description
1 polymer ?
#
loop_
_entity_poly.entity_id
_entity_poly.type
_entity_poly.pdbx_seq_one_letter_code
_entity_poly.pdbx_strand_id
1 'polypeptide(L)'
;MFVERNNQYSMVCHTRVAEDCLENGGWCDSEEEAKDWVEDECWIFSGEGWFCPQCNIHFMQNLSQTRRVKGQEEPPDDDLHVGIPL
;
A
#
# COMPACT_ATOMS: atom_id res chain seq x y z
N MET A 1 7.93 -11.51 -4.27
CA MET A 1 9.26 -12.13 -4.13
C MET A 1 9.50 -12.44 -2.66
N PHE A 2 9.89 -13.66 -2.33
CA PHE A 2 10.20 -14.08 -0.96
C PHE A 2 11.71 -14.08 -0.71
N VAL A 3 12.09 -14.02 0.57
CA VAL A 3 13.43 -14.33 1.06
C VAL A 3 13.33 -15.53 2.01
N GLU A 4 14.31 -16.44 1.92
CA GLU A 4 14.41 -17.60 2.81
C GLU A 4 15.60 -17.42 3.78
N ARG A 5 15.38 -17.73 5.06
CA ARG A 5 16.43 -17.80 6.08
C ARG A 5 16.08 -18.84 7.13
N ASN A 6 17.01 -19.75 7.44
CA ASN A 6 16.80 -20.79 8.44
C ASN A 6 15.51 -21.61 8.22
N ASN A 7 15.20 -21.95 6.96
CA ASN A 7 13.97 -22.66 6.56
C ASN A 7 12.67 -21.88 6.82
N GLN A 8 12.76 -20.57 7.07
CA GLN A 8 11.61 -19.67 7.15
C GLN A 8 11.58 -18.72 5.97
N TYR A 9 10.38 -18.31 5.58
CA TYR A 9 10.11 -17.46 4.43
C TYR A 9 9.53 -16.14 4.90
N SER A 10 9.91 -15.06 4.21
CA SER A 10 9.32 -13.75 4.44
C SER A 10 9.09 -13.03 3.12
N MET A 11 7.98 -12.30 3.02
CA MET A 11 7.67 -11.48 1.85
C MET A 11 8.54 -10.22 1.84
N VAL A 12 9.24 -9.96 0.74
CA VAL A 12 10.09 -8.77 0.60
C VAL A 12 9.26 -7.59 0.08
N CYS A 13 9.38 -6.44 0.72
CA CYS A 13 8.78 -5.19 0.23
C CYS A 13 9.46 -4.76 -1.09
N HIS A 14 8.65 -4.54 -2.11
CA HIS A 14 9.12 -4.39 -3.49
C HIS A 14 9.88 -3.07 -3.77
N THR A 15 9.52 -1.98 -3.09
CA THR A 15 9.94 -0.62 -3.48
C THR A 15 10.86 0.10 -2.49
N ARG A 16 10.70 -0.14 -1.18
CA ARG A 16 11.54 0.45 -0.11
C ARG A 16 11.72 1.97 -0.22
N VAL A 17 10.63 2.71 -0.42
CA VAL A 17 10.66 4.19 -0.57
C VAL A 17 10.46 4.96 0.72
N ALA A 18 9.91 4.34 1.76
CA ALA A 18 9.79 4.94 3.08
C ALA A 18 11.05 4.67 3.91
N GLU A 19 11.49 5.66 4.71
CA GLU A 19 12.65 5.50 5.60
C GLU A 19 12.46 4.41 6.65
N ASP A 20 11.21 4.21 7.08
CA ASP A 20 10.77 3.19 8.04
C ASP A 20 10.16 1.95 7.35
N CYS A 21 10.62 1.64 6.14
CA CYS A 21 10.21 0.42 5.44
C CYS A 21 10.50 -0.82 6.29
N LEU A 22 9.51 -1.70 6.45
CA LEU A 22 9.70 -3.00 7.12
C LEU A 22 10.72 -3.92 6.44
N GLU A 23 11.05 -3.65 5.17
CA GLU A 23 11.91 -4.44 4.26
C GLU A 23 11.40 -5.87 3.97
N ASN A 24 11.03 -6.61 5.01
CA ASN A 24 10.52 -7.97 5.02
C ASN A 24 9.27 -8.04 5.91
N GLY A 25 8.33 -8.94 5.59
CA GLY A 25 7.20 -9.26 6.46
C GLY A 25 7.56 -10.21 7.61
N GLY A 26 6.56 -10.84 8.19
CA GLY A 26 6.75 -11.94 9.14
C GLY A 26 7.60 -13.07 8.56
N TRP A 27 8.35 -13.75 9.43
CA TRP A 27 9.07 -14.99 9.09
C TRP A 27 8.17 -16.17 9.42
N CYS A 28 7.77 -16.89 8.38
CA CYS A 28 6.78 -17.97 8.42
C CYS A 28 7.40 -19.29 7.96
N ASP A 29 6.76 -20.41 8.27
CA ASP A 29 7.34 -21.73 7.97
C ASP A 29 7.09 -22.15 6.50
N SER A 30 6.28 -21.38 5.76
CA SER A 30 6.00 -21.58 4.33
C SER A 30 5.80 -20.26 3.57
N GLU A 31 5.93 -20.29 2.25
CA GLU A 31 5.62 -19.14 1.39
C GLU A 31 4.13 -18.76 1.42
N GLU A 32 3.23 -19.74 1.54
CA GLU A 32 1.78 -19.51 1.65
C GLU A 32 1.45 -18.75 2.94
N GLU A 33 1.99 -19.18 4.07
CA GLU A 33 1.80 -18.49 5.36
C GLU A 33 2.42 -17.08 5.34
N ALA A 34 3.59 -16.91 4.72
CA ALA A 34 4.19 -15.58 4.54
C ALA A 34 3.33 -14.65 3.68
N LYS A 35 2.57 -15.21 2.72
CA LYS A 35 1.62 -14.46 1.89
C LYS A 35 0.36 -14.09 2.67
N ASP A 36 -0.20 -15.03 3.43
CA ASP A 36 -1.37 -14.77 4.28
C ASP A 36 -1.03 -13.70 5.34
N TRP A 37 0.17 -13.74 5.91
CA TRP A 37 0.64 -12.75 6.86
C TRP A 37 0.65 -11.32 6.29
N VAL A 38 1.11 -11.13 5.04
CA VAL A 38 1.11 -9.79 4.44
C VAL A 38 -0.28 -9.30 4.07
N GLU A 39 -1.21 -10.21 3.79
CA GLU A 39 -2.63 -9.89 3.59
C GLU A 39 -3.27 -9.43 4.91
N ASP A 40 -3.00 -10.15 6.02
CA ASP A 40 -3.47 -9.81 7.36
C ASP A 40 -2.88 -8.46 7.84
N GLU A 41 -1.60 -8.22 7.58
CA GLU A 41 -0.91 -6.96 7.92
C GLU A 41 -1.18 -5.83 6.91
N CYS A 42 -2.16 -6.01 6.03
CA CYS A 42 -2.65 -5.00 5.09
C CYS A 42 -1.55 -4.43 4.16
N TRP A 43 -0.60 -5.26 3.75
CA TRP A 43 0.31 -4.88 2.66
C TRP A 43 -0.49 -4.78 1.36
N ILE A 44 -0.02 -3.96 0.43
CA ILE A 44 -0.72 -3.68 -0.82
C ILE A 44 -0.01 -4.38 -1.98
N PHE A 45 -0.75 -5.19 -2.75
CA PHE A 45 -0.23 -5.79 -3.97
C PHE A 45 -0.42 -4.85 -5.17
N SER A 46 0.66 -4.49 -5.86
CA SER A 46 0.66 -3.57 -7.00
C SER A 46 0.42 -4.23 -8.35
N GLY A 47 0.37 -5.56 -8.40
CA GLY A 47 0.50 -6.35 -9.64
C GLY A 47 1.94 -6.78 -9.92
N GLU A 48 2.93 -6.01 -9.47
CA GLU A 48 4.37 -6.30 -9.62
C GLU A 48 4.99 -6.85 -8.33
N GLY A 49 4.44 -6.45 -7.17
CA GLY A 49 4.93 -6.91 -5.88
C GLY A 49 4.11 -6.35 -4.71
N TRP A 50 4.49 -6.75 -3.50
CA TRP A 50 3.85 -6.31 -2.27
C TRP A 50 4.57 -5.09 -1.67
N PHE A 51 3.79 -4.15 -1.17
CA PHE A 51 4.25 -2.96 -0.48
C PHE A 51 3.81 -2.99 0.97
N CYS A 52 4.76 -2.78 1.87
CA CYS A 52 4.41 -2.58 3.28
C CYS A 52 3.60 -1.29 3.46
N PRO A 53 2.79 -1.18 4.53
CA PRO A 53 1.93 -0.03 4.77
C PRO A 53 2.68 1.31 4.72
N GLN A 54 3.91 1.38 5.24
CA GLN A 54 4.71 2.61 5.24
C GLN A 54 5.10 3.06 3.83
N CYS A 55 5.54 2.13 2.98
CA CYS A 55 5.85 2.43 1.59
C CYS A 55 4.61 2.84 0.80
N ASN A 56 3.46 2.21 1.08
CA ASN A 56 2.20 2.60 0.46
C ASN A 56 1.77 4.02 0.87
N ILE A 57 1.86 4.37 2.15
CA ILE A 57 1.57 5.72 2.65
C ILE A 57 2.46 6.75 1.96
N HIS A 58 3.77 6.48 1.89
CA HIS A 58 4.72 7.36 1.22
C HIS A 58 4.38 7.54 -0.28
N PHE A 59 3.97 6.47 -0.97
CA PHE A 59 3.50 6.55 -2.35
C PHE A 59 2.26 7.46 -2.49
N MET A 60 1.25 7.26 -1.65
CA MET A 60 0.00 8.02 -1.69
C MET A 60 0.22 9.50 -1.37
N GLN A 61 1.10 9.81 -0.41
CA GLN A 61 1.50 11.19 -0.10
C GLN A 61 2.17 11.85 -1.31
N ASN A 62 3.10 11.16 -1.99
CA ASN A 62 3.77 11.71 -3.18
C ASN A 62 2.81 11.92 -4.36
N LEU A 63 1.83 11.02 -4.56
CA LEU A 63 0.77 11.21 -5.55
C LEU A 63 -0.09 12.43 -5.23
N SER A 64 -0.46 12.62 -3.96
CA SER A 64 -1.25 13.78 -3.53
C SER A 64 -0.51 15.11 -3.79
N GLN A 65 0.80 15.14 -3.56
CA GLN A 65 1.64 16.31 -3.86
C GLN A 65 1.74 16.54 -5.37
N THR A 66 1.89 15.48 -6.16
CA THR A 66 1.95 15.59 -7.63
C THR A 66 0.66 16.15 -8.22
N ARG A 67 -0.51 15.77 -7.69
CA ARG A 67 -1.82 16.31 -8.10
C ARG A 67 -1.95 17.80 -7.76
N ARG A 68 -1.51 18.20 -6.56
CA ARG A 68 -1.49 19.61 -6.11
C ARG A 68 -0.58 20.47 -7.00
N VAL A 69 0.61 19.98 -7.32
CA VAL A 69 1.58 20.71 -8.17
C VAL A 69 1.09 20.81 -9.62
N LYS A 70 0.32 19.82 -10.10
CA LYS A 70 -0.26 19.83 -11.46
C LYS A 70 -1.58 20.59 -11.58
N GLY A 71 -2.08 21.23 -10.53
CA GLY A 71 -3.29 22.06 -10.60
C GLY A 71 -4.56 21.30 -10.99
N GLN A 72 -4.65 20.01 -10.67
CA GLN A 72 -5.92 19.29 -10.75
C GLN A 72 -6.68 19.56 -9.45
N GLU A 73 -7.38 20.68 -9.40
CA GLU A 73 -8.47 20.88 -8.45
C GLU A 73 -9.56 19.85 -8.76
N GLU A 74 -10.15 19.24 -7.72
CA GLU A 74 -11.28 18.35 -7.92
C GLU A 74 -12.38 19.11 -8.69
N PRO A 75 -13.05 18.49 -9.67
CA PRO A 75 -14.15 19.15 -10.34
C PRO A 75 -15.17 19.60 -9.27
N PRO A 76 -15.73 20.82 -9.37
CA PRO A 76 -16.69 21.30 -8.39
C PRO A 76 -17.86 20.31 -8.32
N ASP A 77 -18.27 19.96 -7.09
CA ASP A 77 -19.51 19.26 -6.78
C ASP A 77 -20.68 20.20 -7.14
N ASP A 78 -20.98 20.31 -8.43
CA ASP A 78 -22.23 20.87 -8.93
C ASP A 78 -23.24 19.72 -9.07
N ASP A 79 -24.32 19.82 -8.29
CA ASP A 79 -25.56 19.06 -8.34
C ASP A 79 -25.65 17.69 -7.66
N LEU A 80 -26.12 17.70 -6.39
CA LEU A 80 -27.46 17.15 -6.13
C LEU A 80 -28.15 17.80 -4.92
N HIS A 81 -28.76 18.97 -5.14
CA HIS A 81 -29.80 19.48 -4.25
C HIS A 81 -31.11 18.72 -4.51
N VAL A 82 -31.33 17.58 -3.84
CA VAL A 82 -32.69 17.01 -3.75
C VAL A 82 -33.33 17.57 -2.49
N GLY A 83 -34.06 18.67 -2.66
CA GLY A 83 -34.91 19.23 -1.62
C GLY A 83 -35.87 18.17 -1.08
N ILE A 84 -35.88 17.98 0.23
CA ILE A 84 -36.95 17.26 0.93
C ILE A 84 -38.04 18.30 1.20
N PRO A 85 -39.24 18.20 0.58
CA PRO A 85 -40.36 19.04 1.01
C PRO A 85 -40.81 18.60 2.40
N LEU A 86 -41.11 19.59 3.25
CA LEU A 86 -41.69 19.48 4.59
C LEU A 86 -42.89 18.54 4.67
#